data_AF-X6LCE0-F1
#
_entry.id   AF-X6LCE0-F1
#
_cell.length_a   1.000
_cell.length_b   1.000
_cell.length_c   1.000
_cell.angle_alpha   90.00
_cell.angle_beta   90.00
_cell.angle_gamma   90.00
#
_symmetry.space_group_name_H-M   'P 1'
#
loop_
_entity.id
_entity.type
_entity.pdbx_description
1 polymer ?
#
loop_
_entity_poly.entity_id
_entity_poly.type
_entity_poly.pdbx_seq_one_letter_code
_entity_poly.pdbx_strand_id
1 'polypeptide(L)'
;IVVMILALVKAKGFDDHSKRDTLINVVQFSLIGSIFSNSLLVLGCAFLAHGFKGEAHFNVQSTSANVSLLMLASFVMILPAPYNGSNELMVSRAAAVLLLIMYSCLLVFVLFTHKDLGEHQEPVEAFRLHGNKDVENTSDGKLVNEQNSENPSAEEEEDDDELEMSLIGSMTLLLVTTVIVAVLSEFLVSAIEPMSSNAGIGEAFVGMILLPIIGIFFFFFMSLVCTGYKNYKNLK
;
A
#
# COMPACT_ATOMS: atom_id res chain seq x y z
N ILE A 1 -8.97 5.50 -1.58
CA ILE A 1 -9.65 6.25 -0.48
C ILE A 1 -10.39 7.49 -1.02
N VAL A 2 -9.75 8.43 -1.73
CA VAL A 2 -10.41 9.64 -2.27
C VAL A 2 -11.67 9.31 -3.08
N VAL A 3 -11.56 8.37 -4.03
CA VAL A 3 -12.69 7.85 -4.82
C VAL A 3 -13.84 7.35 -3.94
N MET A 4 -13.53 6.66 -2.84
CA MET A 4 -14.54 6.11 -1.93
C MET A 4 -15.27 7.21 -1.15
N ILE A 5 -14.53 8.21 -0.69
CA ILE A 5 -15.11 9.36 0.01
C ILE A 5 -16.04 10.13 -0.94
N LEU A 6 -15.60 10.39 -2.17
CA LEU A 6 -16.43 11.08 -3.17
C LEU A 6 -17.66 10.26 -3.57
N ALA A 7 -17.53 8.94 -3.69
CA ALA A 7 -18.67 8.05 -3.92
C ALA A 7 -19.70 8.14 -2.79
N LEU A 8 -19.25 8.15 -1.52
CA LEU A 8 -20.14 8.32 -0.36
C LEU A 8 -20.77 9.72 -0.29
N VAL A 9 -20.02 10.77 -0.63
CA VAL A 9 -20.54 12.15 -0.69
C VAL A 9 -21.59 12.26 -1.79
N LYS A 10 -21.34 11.72 -2.99
CA LYS A 10 -22.34 11.70 -4.07
C LYS A 10 -23.55 10.83 -3.71
N ALA A 11 -23.36 9.68 -3.07
CA ALA A 11 -24.46 8.83 -2.60
C ALA A 11 -25.40 9.57 -1.63
N LYS A 12 -24.93 10.54 -0.84
CA LYS A 12 -25.83 11.34 0.01
C LYS A 12 -26.70 12.34 -0.76
N GLY A 13 -26.31 12.72 -1.98
CA GLY A 13 -27.00 13.72 -2.80
C GLY A 13 -27.99 13.15 -3.82
N PHE A 14 -28.08 11.82 -3.97
CA PHE A 14 -29.02 11.19 -4.89
C PHE A 14 -30.36 10.91 -4.21
N ASP A 15 -31.47 11.35 -4.81
CA ASP A 15 -32.82 10.98 -4.36
C ASP A 15 -33.16 9.52 -4.70
N ASP A 16 -32.62 9.02 -5.82
CA ASP A 16 -32.85 7.64 -6.28
C ASP A 16 -32.17 6.62 -5.36
N HIS A 17 -32.97 5.73 -4.76
CA HIS A 17 -32.49 4.67 -3.88
C HIS A 17 -31.56 3.68 -4.60
N SER A 18 -31.83 3.34 -5.87
CA SER A 18 -31.04 2.35 -6.59
C SER A 18 -29.59 2.82 -6.79
N LYS A 19 -29.41 4.10 -7.16
CA LYS A 19 -28.08 4.68 -7.42
C LYS A 19 -27.23 4.78 -6.16
N ARG A 20 -27.89 5.11 -5.04
CA ARG A 20 -27.25 5.17 -3.72
C ARG A 20 -26.75 3.80 -3.30
N ASP A 21 -27.59 2.79 -3.44
CA ASP A 21 -27.23 1.42 -3.06
C ASP A 21 -26.06 0.91 -3.92
N THR A 22 -26.08 1.17 -5.23
CA THR A 22 -24.94 0.87 -6.11
C THR A 22 -23.63 1.49 -5.63
N LEU A 23 -23.63 2.80 -5.31
CA LEU A 23 -22.43 3.49 -4.85
C LEU A 23 -21.96 2.98 -3.49
N ILE A 24 -22.88 2.70 -2.57
CA ILE A 24 -22.57 2.14 -1.25
C ILE A 24 -21.96 0.75 -1.40
N ASN A 25 -22.56 -0.12 -2.22
CA ASN A 25 -22.07 -1.46 -2.49
C ASN A 25 -20.67 -1.42 -3.09
N VAL A 26 -20.43 -0.57 -4.10
CA VAL A 26 -19.11 -0.42 -4.70
C VAL A 26 -18.07 0.05 -3.68
N VAL A 27 -18.43 0.95 -2.76
CA VAL A 27 -17.53 1.37 -1.66
C VAL A 27 -17.22 0.22 -0.72
N GLN A 28 -18.22 -0.53 -0.27
CA GLN A 28 -18.05 -1.68 0.61
C GLN A 28 -17.14 -2.75 -0.04
N PHE A 29 -17.44 -3.10 -1.29
CA PHE A 29 -16.65 -4.04 -2.07
C PHE A 29 -15.22 -3.54 -2.32
N SER A 30 -15.02 -2.23 -2.52
CA SER A 30 -13.69 -1.67 -2.72
C SER A 30 -12.82 -1.65 -1.46
N LEU A 31 -13.41 -1.46 -0.28
CA LEU A 31 -12.67 -1.60 0.98
C LEU A 31 -12.15 -3.03 1.17
N ILE A 32 -13.00 -4.03 0.91
CA ILE A 32 -12.63 -5.45 0.95
C ILE A 32 -11.57 -5.77 -0.12
N GLY A 33 -11.78 -5.27 -1.34
CA GLY A 33 -10.86 -5.45 -2.46
C GLY A 33 -9.48 -4.85 -2.23
N SER A 34 -9.38 -3.71 -1.54
CA SER A 34 -8.10 -3.10 -1.18
C SER A 34 -7.29 -3.97 -0.23
N ILE A 35 -7.95 -4.65 0.72
CA ILE A 35 -7.31 -5.58 1.66
C ILE A 35 -6.81 -6.82 0.91
N PHE A 36 -7.64 -7.39 0.04
CA PHE A 36 -7.26 -8.55 -0.77
C PHE A 36 -6.19 -8.22 -1.81
N SER A 37 -6.23 -7.04 -2.43
CA SER A 37 -5.20 -6.61 -3.38
C SER A 37 -3.83 -6.53 -2.68
N ASN A 38 -3.78 -5.91 -1.50
CA ASN A 38 -2.53 -5.80 -0.75
C ASN A 38 -2.03 -7.16 -0.21
N SER A 39 -2.93 -8.07 0.12
CA SER A 39 -2.55 -9.37 0.73
C SER A 39 -2.32 -10.50 -0.27
N LEU A 40 -3.09 -10.56 -1.36
CA LEU A 40 -3.05 -11.66 -2.33
C LEU A 40 -2.37 -11.25 -3.63
N LEU A 41 -2.74 -10.09 -4.18
CA LEU A 41 -2.21 -9.66 -5.47
C LEU A 41 -0.75 -9.19 -5.33
N VAL A 42 -0.47 -8.29 -4.38
CA VAL A 42 0.89 -7.79 -4.13
C VAL A 42 1.80 -8.92 -3.64
N LEU A 43 1.38 -9.69 -2.64
CA LEU A 43 2.17 -10.81 -2.12
C LEU A 43 2.38 -11.89 -3.19
N GLY A 44 1.36 -12.22 -3.98
CA GLY A 44 1.46 -13.19 -5.07
C GLY A 44 2.43 -12.73 -6.16
N CYS A 45 2.36 -11.46 -6.58
CA CYS A 45 3.34 -10.88 -7.50
C CYS A 45 4.75 -10.85 -6.89
N ALA A 46 4.89 -10.57 -5.60
CA ALA A 46 6.18 -10.57 -4.90
C ALA A 46 6.79 -11.98 -4.85
N PHE A 47 6.00 -13.01 -4.54
CA PHE A 47 6.48 -14.39 -4.55
C PHE A 47 6.83 -14.89 -5.95
N LEU A 48 6.05 -14.52 -6.97
CA LEU A 48 6.39 -14.83 -8.35
C LEU A 48 7.70 -14.12 -8.74
N ALA A 49 7.83 -12.82 -8.50
CA ALA A 49 9.03 -12.04 -8.81
C ALA A 49 10.26 -12.54 -8.04
N HIS A 50 10.11 -12.89 -6.78
CA HIS A 50 11.18 -13.44 -5.94
C HIS A 50 11.56 -14.86 -6.37
N GLY A 51 10.59 -15.70 -6.70
CA GLY A 51 10.82 -17.07 -7.16
C GLY A 51 11.67 -17.16 -8.43
N PHE A 52 11.69 -16.11 -9.26
CA PHE A 52 12.61 -16.01 -10.40
C PHE A 52 14.05 -15.64 -10.02
N LYS A 53 14.32 -15.19 -8.78
CA LYS A 53 15.60 -14.59 -8.35
C LYS A 53 16.32 -15.35 -7.22
N GLY A 54 15.73 -16.42 -6.67
CA GLY A 54 16.38 -17.32 -5.71
C GLY A 54 15.61 -17.53 -4.41
N GLU A 55 16.27 -18.05 -3.36
CA GLU A 55 15.67 -18.32 -2.05
C GLU A 55 15.33 -17.00 -1.31
N ALA A 56 14.17 -16.95 -0.66
CA ALA A 56 13.71 -15.79 0.09
C ALA A 56 14.01 -15.96 1.58
N HIS A 57 14.85 -15.09 2.14
CA HIS A 57 15.03 -15.00 3.58
C HIS A 57 14.02 -14.03 4.17
N PHE A 58 13.08 -14.57 4.96
CA PHE A 58 12.09 -13.77 5.66
C PHE A 58 12.50 -13.61 7.13
N ASN A 59 12.43 -12.37 7.62
CA ASN A 59 12.46 -12.14 9.06
C ASN A 59 11.13 -12.64 9.67
N VAL A 60 11.17 -13.84 10.24
CA VAL A 60 10.00 -14.52 10.83
C VAL A 60 9.40 -13.75 12.01
N GLN A 61 10.21 -12.97 12.74
CA GLN A 61 9.75 -12.25 13.92
C GLN A 61 8.84 -11.05 13.56
N SER A 62 9.28 -10.19 12.64
CA SER A 62 8.45 -9.04 12.19
C SER A 62 7.27 -9.48 11.34
N THR A 63 7.45 -10.52 10.51
CA THR A 63 6.39 -11.04 9.65
C THR A 63 5.24 -11.65 10.47
N SER A 64 5.56 -12.43 11.50
CA SER A 64 4.54 -13.08 12.34
C SER A 64 3.69 -12.10 13.13
N ALA A 65 4.27 -11.00 13.64
CA ALA A 65 3.53 -9.94 14.30
C ALA A 65 2.52 -9.26 13.35
N ASN A 66 2.97 -8.92 12.14
CA ASN A 66 2.12 -8.26 11.13
C ASN A 66 0.97 -9.17 10.64
N VAL A 67 1.24 -10.46 10.41
CA VAL A 67 0.20 -11.43 10.04
C VAL A 67 -0.83 -11.62 11.16
N SER A 68 -0.40 -11.64 12.43
CA SER A 68 -1.30 -11.78 13.58
C SER A 68 -2.28 -10.60 13.70
N LEU A 69 -1.80 -9.37 13.44
CA LEU A 69 -2.63 -8.16 13.43
C LEU A 69 -3.64 -8.16 12.27
N LEU A 70 -3.23 -8.61 11.07
CA LEU A 70 -4.13 -8.77 9.93
C LEU A 70 -5.20 -9.84 10.17
N MET A 71 -4.86 -10.93 10.86
CA MET A 71 -5.81 -11.98 11.24
C MET A 71 -6.86 -11.44 12.22
N LEU A 72 -6.42 -10.70 13.25
CA LEU A 72 -7.32 -10.06 14.21
C LEU A 72 -8.27 -9.06 13.51
N ALA A 73 -7.74 -8.22 12.61
CA ALA A 73 -8.54 -7.28 11.82
C ALA A 73 -9.59 -8.00 10.96
N SER A 74 -9.21 -9.13 10.34
CA SER A 74 -10.10 -9.93 9.50
C SER A 74 -11.26 -10.53 10.31
N PHE A 75 -11.00 -11.04 11.52
CA PHE A 75 -12.07 -11.55 12.40
C PHE A 75 -13.07 -10.48 12.81
N VAL A 76 -12.60 -9.28 13.15
CA VAL A 76 -13.49 -8.18 13.53
C VAL A 76 -14.34 -7.70 12.35
N MET A 77 -13.80 -7.72 11.12
CA MET A 77 -14.55 -7.37 9.91
C MET A 77 -15.69 -8.35 9.59
N ILE A 78 -15.56 -9.63 10.01
CA ILE A 78 -16.59 -10.67 9.84
C ILE A 78 -17.71 -10.53 10.88
N LEU A 79 -17.44 -9.92 12.04
CA LEU A 79 -18.38 -9.79 13.17
C LEU A 79 -19.78 -9.26 12.80
N PRO A 80 -19.96 -8.22 11.97
CA PRO A 80 -21.30 -7.75 11.60
C PRO A 80 -22.06 -8.66 10.61
N ALA A 81 -21.39 -9.58 9.90
CA ALA A 81 -21.97 -10.34 8.78
C ALA A 81 -23.21 -11.22 9.11
N PRO A 82 -23.32 -11.91 10.26
CA PRO A 82 -24.49 -12.73 10.56
C PRO A 82 -25.68 -11.94 11.12
N TYR A 83 -25.52 -10.65 11.44
CA TYR A 83 -26.57 -9.83 12.04
C TYR A 83 -27.40 -9.18 10.93
N ASN A 84 -28.69 -9.51 10.88
CA ASN A 84 -29.64 -8.90 9.95
C ASN A 84 -30.69 -8.07 10.72
N GLY A 85 -31.16 -6.97 10.14
CA GLY A 85 -32.25 -6.16 10.69
C GLY A 85 -31.79 -5.11 11.71
N SER A 86 -32.53 -4.93 12.80
CA SER A 86 -32.31 -3.78 13.72
C SER A 86 -30.93 -3.75 14.38
N ASN A 87 -30.31 -4.91 14.58
CA ASN A 87 -29.03 -5.02 15.28
C ASN A 87 -27.82 -4.85 14.35
N GLU A 88 -27.99 -4.98 13.04
CA GLU A 88 -26.92 -4.91 12.04
C GLU A 88 -26.13 -3.59 12.14
N LEU A 89 -26.85 -2.46 12.19
CA LEU A 89 -26.24 -1.14 12.28
C LEU A 89 -25.49 -0.92 13.61
N MET A 90 -26.05 -1.41 14.71
CA MET A 90 -25.44 -1.27 16.04
C MET A 90 -24.15 -2.07 16.13
N VAL A 91 -24.18 -3.33 15.66
CA VAL A 91 -23.03 -4.22 15.65
C VAL A 91 -21.94 -3.71 14.71
N SER A 92 -22.30 -3.24 13.51
CA SER A 92 -21.36 -2.64 12.55
C SER A 92 -20.67 -1.39 13.11
N ARG A 93 -21.42 -0.51 13.79
CA ARG A 93 -20.83 0.66 14.46
C ARG A 93 -19.91 0.27 15.63
N ALA A 94 -20.30 -0.71 16.44
CA ALA A 94 -19.47 -1.21 17.52
C ALA A 94 -18.16 -1.83 17.00
N ALA A 95 -18.24 -2.64 15.92
CA ALA A 95 -17.08 -3.22 15.27
C ALA A 95 -16.14 -2.14 14.69
N ALA A 96 -16.68 -1.09 14.06
CA ALA A 96 -15.88 0.02 13.55
C ALA A 96 -15.15 0.79 14.66
N VAL A 97 -15.80 1.04 15.80
CA VAL A 97 -15.18 1.67 16.98
C VAL A 97 -14.06 0.80 17.55
N LEU A 98 -14.30 -0.52 17.65
CA LEU A 98 -13.29 -1.47 18.10
C LEU A 98 -12.07 -1.48 17.16
N LEU A 99 -12.29 -1.54 15.84
CA LEU A 99 -11.20 -1.43 14.85
C LEU A 99 -10.43 -0.12 14.96
N LEU A 100 -11.12 1.00 15.21
CA LEU A 100 -10.47 2.31 15.37
C LEU A 100 -9.57 2.33 16.61
N ILE A 101 -10.06 1.80 17.75
CA ILE A 101 -9.25 1.67 18.98
C ILE A 101 -8.04 0.78 18.73
N MET A 102 -8.23 -0.38 18.09
CA MET A 102 -7.14 -1.31 17.79
C MET A 102 -6.10 -0.66 16.85
N TYR A 103 -6.54 0.05 15.82
CA TYR A 103 -5.66 0.80 14.92
C TYR A 103 -4.92 1.92 15.64
N SER A 104 -5.57 2.62 16.56
CA SER A 104 -4.93 3.68 17.37
C SER A 104 -3.87 3.10 18.29
N CYS A 105 -4.13 1.95 18.94
CA CYS A 105 -3.13 1.23 19.73
C CYS A 105 -1.96 0.76 18.86
N LEU A 106 -2.21 0.26 17.65
CA LEU A 106 -1.18 -0.09 16.68
C LEU A 106 -0.33 1.12 16.31
N LEU A 107 -0.96 2.27 16.06
CA LEU A 107 -0.28 3.51 15.71
C LEU A 107 0.61 3.99 16.88
N VAL A 108 0.12 3.94 18.12
CA VAL A 108 0.93 4.24 19.31
C VAL A 108 2.10 3.27 19.45
N PHE A 109 1.88 1.97 19.22
CA PHE A 109 2.93 0.97 19.28
C PHE A 109 4.04 1.22 18.26
N VAL A 110 3.67 1.49 17.01
CA VAL A 110 4.61 1.76 15.90
C VAL A 110 5.33 3.09 16.08
N LEU A 111 4.63 4.15 16.53
CA LEU A 111 5.23 5.49 16.64
C LEU A 111 5.96 5.77 17.95
N PHE A 112 5.59 5.13 19.05
CA PHE A 112 6.16 5.42 20.37
C PHE A 112 6.92 4.25 20.97
N THR A 113 6.36 3.04 20.95
CA THR A 113 6.89 1.94 21.76
C THR A 113 8.01 1.17 21.07
N HIS A 114 7.93 0.95 19.75
CA HIS A 114 8.93 0.22 18.99
C HIS A 114 9.31 0.98 17.72
N LYS A 115 9.82 2.21 17.88
CA LYS A 115 10.33 3.05 16.78
C LYS A 115 11.37 2.31 15.93
N ASP A 116 12.24 1.53 16.58
CA ASP A 116 13.23 0.64 15.94
C ASP A 116 12.60 -0.36 14.95
N LEU A 117 11.38 -0.86 15.21
CA LEU A 117 10.66 -1.74 14.29
C LEU A 117 10.10 -1.00 13.07
N GLY A 118 9.77 0.29 13.23
CA GLY A 118 9.29 1.15 12.15
C GLY A 118 10.42 1.67 11.26
N GLU A 119 11.61 1.89 11.82
CA GLU A 119 12.78 2.42 11.12
C GLU A 119 13.44 1.37 10.21
N HIS A 120 13.40 0.09 10.60
CA HIS A 120 13.83 -1.04 9.76
C HIS A 120 12.75 -1.54 8.78
N GLN A 121 11.53 -1.01 8.84
CA GLN A 121 10.51 -1.27 7.83
C GLN A 121 10.78 -0.31 6.67
N GLU A 122 11.72 -0.69 5.78
CA GLU A 122 11.95 0.00 4.51
C GLU A 122 10.58 0.32 3.88
N PRO A 123 10.32 1.58 3.50
CA PRO A 123 9.08 1.92 2.83
C PRO A 123 8.90 0.95 1.65
N VAL A 124 7.66 0.58 1.33
CA VAL A 124 7.31 -0.33 0.22
C VAL A 124 7.77 0.21 -1.16
N GLU A 125 8.50 1.32 -1.19
CA GLU A 125 9.41 1.72 -2.27
C GLU A 125 10.54 0.69 -2.53
N ALA A 126 10.78 -0.24 -1.60
CA ALA A 126 11.79 -1.28 -1.68
C ALA A 126 11.40 -2.52 -2.51
N PHE A 127 10.58 -2.38 -3.57
CA PHE A 127 10.73 -3.29 -4.73
C PHE A 127 11.97 -2.87 -5.54
N ARG A 128 13.10 -2.75 -4.83
CA ARG A 128 14.42 -2.63 -5.43
C ARG A 128 14.70 -4.00 -6.01
N LEU A 129 14.56 -4.15 -7.32
CA LEU A 129 15.31 -5.15 -8.05
C LEU A 129 16.77 -4.83 -7.77
N HIS A 130 17.35 -5.52 -6.77
CA HIS A 130 18.79 -5.55 -6.58
C HIS A 130 19.39 -5.93 -7.94
N GLY A 131 19.95 -4.93 -8.60
CA GLY A 131 20.85 -5.11 -9.72
C GLY A 131 22.01 -5.89 -9.16
N ASN A 132 22.07 -7.15 -9.59
CA ASN A 132 23.18 -8.05 -9.39
C ASN A 132 24.51 -7.30 -9.62
N LYS A 133 25.33 -7.21 -8.58
CA LYS A 133 26.77 -6.94 -8.68
C LYS A 133 27.52 -8.12 -8.06
N ASP A 134 27.29 -9.30 -8.61
CA ASP A 134 28.17 -10.44 -8.39
C ASP A 134 29.11 -10.59 -9.59
N VAL A 135 30.30 -11.15 -9.31
CA VAL A 135 31.40 -11.55 -10.21
C VAL A 135 32.41 -10.41 -10.43
N GLU A 136 33.67 -10.44 -9.99
CA GLU A 136 34.68 -11.53 -9.88
C GLU A 136 35.74 -11.06 -8.86
N ASN A 137 36.24 -11.88 -7.93
CA ASN A 137 37.41 -12.72 -8.19
C ASN A 137 37.53 -13.86 -7.16
N THR A 138 37.56 -15.07 -7.70
CA THR A 138 37.96 -16.33 -7.06
C THR A 138 39.48 -16.37 -6.95
N SER A 139 40.03 -16.68 -5.77
CA SER A 139 40.91 -17.85 -5.51
C SER A 139 41.74 -17.68 -4.23
N ASP A 140 41.80 -18.77 -3.48
CA ASP A 140 42.87 -19.19 -2.57
C ASP A 140 42.95 -18.61 -1.13
N GLY A 141 42.39 -19.39 -0.20
CA GLY A 141 43.20 -20.03 0.84
C GLY A 141 43.49 -19.28 2.15
N LYS A 142 43.06 -19.93 3.26
CA LYS A 142 43.78 -20.05 4.55
C LYS A 142 43.47 -19.06 5.69
N LEU A 143 42.74 -19.60 6.67
CA LEU A 143 42.90 -19.56 8.15
C LEU A 143 43.31 -18.24 8.86
N VAL A 144 42.38 -17.76 9.70
CA VAL A 144 42.55 -17.24 11.10
C VAL A 144 43.62 -16.16 11.34
N ASN A 145 43.23 -14.93 11.74
CA ASN A 145 43.19 -14.49 13.15
C ASN A 145 42.94 -12.97 13.29
N GLU A 146 42.44 -12.66 14.48
CA GLU A 146 42.10 -11.43 15.18
C GLU A 146 43.16 -10.29 15.23
N GLN A 147 42.66 -9.07 15.50
CA GLN A 147 43.30 -7.89 16.15
C GLN A 147 43.81 -6.70 15.32
N ASN A 148 43.03 -5.60 15.44
CA ASN A 148 43.43 -4.25 15.90
C ASN A 148 43.83 -3.13 14.90
N SER A 149 43.07 -2.03 15.06
CA SER A 149 43.47 -0.61 15.03
C SER A 149 43.66 0.17 13.71
N GLU A 150 43.19 1.42 13.81
CA GLU A 150 43.51 2.64 13.04
C GLU A 150 42.62 2.98 11.82
N ASN A 151 41.52 3.71 12.12
CA ASN A 151 40.95 4.76 11.26
C ASN A 151 41.98 5.94 11.22
N PRO A 152 42.13 6.80 10.18
CA PRO A 152 41.06 7.34 9.34
C PRO A 152 41.43 7.61 7.86
N SER A 153 40.49 8.24 7.13
CA SER A 153 40.61 8.90 5.83
C SER A 153 40.34 8.08 4.57
N ALA A 154 39.10 8.15 4.09
CA ALA A 154 38.71 9.06 3.01
C ALA A 154 37.24 8.77 2.75
N GLU A 155 36.37 9.55 3.39
CA GLU A 155 34.99 9.67 2.97
C GLU A 155 35.04 10.29 1.57
N GLU A 156 34.90 9.47 0.53
CA GLU A 156 34.42 9.98 -0.74
C GLU A 156 32.96 10.35 -0.51
N GLU A 157 32.75 11.63 -0.20
CA GLU A 157 31.45 12.28 -0.29
C GLU A 157 30.95 12.10 -1.73
N GLU A 158 30.09 11.10 -1.94
CA GLU A 158 29.19 11.10 -3.08
C GLU A 158 28.21 12.27 -2.84
N ASP A 159 28.50 13.41 -3.48
CA ASP A 159 27.54 14.49 -3.73
C ASP A 159 26.40 13.93 -4.60
N ASP A 160 25.55 13.08 -4.03
CA ASP A 160 24.16 13.03 -4.44
C ASP A 160 23.62 14.42 -4.06
N ASP A 161 23.45 15.30 -5.06
CA ASP A 161 22.50 16.40 -4.96
C ASP A 161 21.12 15.77 -4.67
N GLU A 162 20.88 15.40 -3.41
CA GLU A 162 19.56 15.15 -2.87
C GLU A 162 18.82 16.45 -3.12
N LEU A 163 17.97 16.44 -4.15
CA LEU A 163 17.05 17.53 -4.42
C LEU A 163 16.08 17.57 -3.22
N GLU A 164 16.51 18.21 -2.13
CA GLU A 164 15.67 18.57 -1.02
C GLU A 164 14.58 19.46 -1.60
N MET A 165 13.43 18.86 -1.89
CA MET A 165 12.30 19.60 -2.41
C MET A 165 11.92 20.62 -1.33
N SER A 166 12.16 21.90 -1.64
CA SER A 166 11.75 23.02 -0.80
C SER A 166 10.33 22.78 -0.28
N LEU A 167 10.08 23.08 1.00
CA LEU A 167 8.77 22.91 1.65
C LEU A 167 7.62 23.54 0.84
N ILE A 168 7.91 24.61 0.09
CA ILE A 168 6.95 25.24 -0.84
C ILE A 168 6.72 24.38 -2.08
N GLY A 169 7.77 23.77 -2.63
CA GLY A 169 7.68 22.81 -3.73
C GLY A 169 6.82 21.61 -3.36
N SER A 170 7.05 21.02 -2.18
CA SER A 170 6.31 19.85 -1.70
C SER A 170 4.84 20.19 -1.42
N MET A 171 4.57 21.34 -0.78
CA MET A 171 3.22 21.81 -0.52
C MET A 171 2.46 22.11 -1.81
N THR A 172 3.12 22.73 -2.80
CA THR A 172 2.53 23.02 -4.11
C THR A 172 2.23 21.73 -4.87
N LEU A 173 3.18 20.80 -4.93
CA LEU A 173 3.03 19.51 -5.59
C LEU A 173 1.89 18.69 -4.97
N LEU A 174 1.79 18.67 -3.63
CA LEU A 174 0.73 17.98 -2.90
C LEU A 174 -0.64 18.56 -3.25
N LEU A 175 -0.77 19.89 -3.25
CA LEU A 175 -2.03 20.57 -3.57
C LEU A 175 -2.45 20.27 -5.01
N VAL A 176 -1.55 20.44 -5.97
CA VAL A 176 -1.82 20.19 -7.39
C VAL A 176 -2.23 18.73 -7.61
N THR A 177 -1.48 17.78 -7.05
CA THR A 177 -1.79 16.34 -7.16
C THR A 177 -3.14 16.02 -6.52
N THR A 178 -3.45 16.60 -5.36
CA THR A 178 -4.74 16.40 -4.68
C THR A 178 -5.91 16.89 -5.53
N VAL A 179 -5.78 18.06 -6.17
CA VAL A 179 -6.81 18.60 -7.07
C VAL A 179 -7.00 17.70 -8.29
N ILE A 180 -5.90 17.28 -8.92
CA ILE A 180 -5.95 16.37 -10.09
C ILE A 180 -6.63 15.06 -9.69
N VAL A 181 -6.23 14.45 -8.58
CA VAL A 181 -6.83 13.19 -8.09
C VAL A 181 -8.31 13.38 -7.77
N ALA A 182 -8.72 14.51 -7.20
CA ALA A 182 -10.13 14.80 -6.92
C ALA A 182 -10.96 14.87 -8.22
N VAL A 183 -10.48 15.59 -9.24
CA VAL A 183 -11.15 15.69 -10.55
C VAL A 183 -11.25 14.33 -11.23
N LEU A 184 -10.15 13.57 -11.29
CA LEU A 184 -10.14 12.22 -11.87
C LEU A 184 -11.06 11.27 -11.10
N SER A 185 -11.09 11.38 -9.77
CA SER A 185 -11.97 10.57 -8.92
C SER A 185 -13.44 10.89 -9.17
N GLU A 186 -13.80 12.15 -9.43
CA GLU A 186 -15.17 12.51 -9.77
C GLU A 186 -15.62 11.88 -11.09
N PHE A 187 -14.77 11.92 -12.12
CA PHE A 187 -15.05 11.23 -13.38
C PHE A 187 -15.20 9.73 -13.20
N LEU A 188 -14.31 9.12 -12.40
CA LEU A 188 -14.37 7.69 -12.10
C LEU A 188 -15.67 7.33 -11.40
N VAL A 189 -16.04 8.03 -10.32
CA VAL A 189 -17.29 7.77 -9.59
C VAL A 189 -18.51 7.91 -10.49
N SER A 190 -18.51 8.92 -11.38
CA SER A 190 -19.62 9.14 -12.32
C SER A 190 -19.71 8.05 -13.40
N ALA A 191 -18.62 7.33 -13.66
CA ALA A 191 -18.58 6.20 -14.61
C ALA A 191 -19.03 4.86 -13.99
N ILE A 192 -19.04 4.73 -12.65
CA ILE A 192 -19.41 3.48 -11.96
C ILE A 192 -20.86 3.09 -12.25
N GLU A 193 -21.78 4.05 -12.20
CA GLU A 193 -23.20 3.81 -12.37
C GLU A 193 -23.57 3.29 -13.78
N PRO A 194 -23.18 3.95 -14.89
CA PRO A 194 -23.44 3.43 -16.23
C PRO A 194 -22.69 2.12 -16.51
N MET A 195 -21.53 1.89 -15.86
CA MET A 195 -20.80 0.63 -15.97
C MET A 195 -21.58 -0.52 -15.31
N SER A 196 -22.25 -0.26 -14.18
CA SER A 196 -23.10 -1.26 -13.51
C SER A 196 -24.36 -1.58 -14.32
N SER A 197 -25.09 -0.54 -14.76
CA SER A 197 -26.41 -0.73 -15.39
C SER A 197 -26.34 -1.15 -16.86
N ASN A 198 -25.41 -0.59 -17.65
CA ASN A 198 -25.41 -0.75 -19.11
C ASN A 198 -24.39 -1.77 -19.60
N ALA A 199 -23.25 -1.91 -18.91
CA ALA A 199 -22.22 -2.87 -19.28
C ALA A 199 -22.41 -4.24 -18.61
N GLY A 200 -23.39 -4.38 -17.71
CA GLY A 200 -23.69 -5.63 -16.99
C GLY A 200 -22.56 -6.07 -16.04
N ILE A 201 -21.63 -5.16 -15.71
CA ILE A 201 -20.51 -5.45 -14.83
C ILE A 201 -21.01 -5.32 -13.40
N GLY A 202 -21.00 -6.42 -12.64
CA GLY A 202 -21.47 -6.40 -11.25
C GLY A 202 -20.71 -5.39 -10.38
N GLU A 203 -21.43 -4.73 -9.50
CA GLU A 203 -20.90 -3.75 -8.52
C GLU A 203 -19.76 -4.33 -7.69
N ALA A 204 -19.87 -5.62 -7.36
CA ALA A 204 -18.84 -6.40 -6.68
C ALA A 204 -17.53 -6.48 -7.47
N PHE A 205 -17.58 -6.62 -8.80
CA PHE A 205 -16.39 -6.66 -9.64
C PHE A 205 -15.71 -5.29 -9.72
N VAL A 206 -16.50 -4.23 -9.93
CA VAL A 206 -15.99 -2.85 -9.97
C VAL A 206 -15.31 -2.49 -8.65
N GLY A 207 -15.99 -2.79 -7.54
CA GLY A 207 -15.51 -2.57 -6.18
C GLY A 207 -14.30 -3.42 -5.83
N MET A 208 -14.43 -4.75 -5.84
CA MET A 208 -13.39 -5.64 -5.29
C MET A 208 -12.16 -5.81 -6.20
N ILE A 209 -12.29 -5.65 -7.52
CA ILE A 209 -11.23 -6.00 -8.47
C ILE A 209 -10.73 -4.75 -9.20
N LEU A 210 -11.62 -4.03 -9.88
CA LEU A 210 -11.21 -2.95 -10.79
C LEU A 210 -10.59 -1.77 -10.03
N LEU A 211 -11.26 -1.28 -8.98
CA LEU A 211 -10.79 -0.16 -8.17
C LEU A 211 -9.44 -0.41 -7.47
N PRO A 212 -9.22 -1.55 -6.78
CA PRO A 212 -7.93 -1.87 -6.17
C PRO A 212 -6.80 -2.06 -7.19
N ILE A 213 -7.08 -2.69 -8.34
CA ILE A 213 -6.05 -2.91 -9.37
C ILE A 213 -5.56 -1.57 -9.94
N ILE A 214 -6.43 -0.58 -10.14
CA ILE A 214 -6.00 0.75 -10.64
C ILE A 214 -5.01 1.39 -9.65
N GLY A 215 -5.31 1.31 -8.35
CA GLY A 215 -4.42 1.83 -7.31
C GLY A 215 -3.07 1.11 -7.28
N ILE A 216 -3.08 -0.22 -7.32
CA ILE A 216 -1.83 -1.00 -7.29
C ILE A 216 -1.00 -0.82 -8.56
N PHE A 217 -1.67 -0.75 -9.72
CA PHE A 217 -1.01 -0.55 -11.00
C PHE A 217 -0.29 0.79 -11.05
N PHE A 218 -0.94 1.86 -10.61
CA PHE A 218 -0.33 3.18 -10.56
C PHE A 218 0.91 3.19 -9.65
N PHE A 219 0.83 2.54 -8.49
CA PHE A 219 1.97 2.41 -7.58
C PHE A 219 3.16 1.70 -8.24
N PHE A 220 2.95 0.52 -8.83
CA PHE A 220 4.01 -0.20 -9.53
C PHE A 220 4.54 0.56 -10.74
N PHE A 221 3.67 1.22 -11.50
CA PHE A 221 4.06 2.02 -12.66
C PHE A 221 4.96 3.20 -12.25
N MET A 222 4.60 3.96 -11.21
CA MET A 222 5.43 5.05 -10.69
C MET A 222 6.78 4.53 -10.19
N SER A 223 6.81 3.41 -9.47
CA SER A 223 8.06 2.79 -9.00
C SER A 223 8.99 2.38 -10.15
N LEU A 224 8.44 1.78 -11.21
CA LEU A 224 9.20 1.44 -12.42
C LEU A 224 9.76 2.67 -13.13
N VAL A 225 8.96 3.74 -13.25
CA VAL A 225 9.41 4.99 -13.88
C VAL A 225 10.53 5.64 -13.08
N CYS A 226 10.40 5.73 -11.76
CA CYS A 226 11.44 6.28 -10.88
C CYS A 226 12.73 5.45 -10.94
N THR A 227 12.61 4.12 -10.90
CA THR A 227 13.76 3.20 -11.01
C THR A 227 14.44 3.33 -12.37
N GLY A 228 13.67 3.39 -13.46
CA GLY A 228 14.18 3.59 -14.81
C GLY A 228 14.89 4.94 -14.97
N TYR A 229 14.34 6.01 -14.40
CA TYR A 229 14.95 7.34 -14.41
C TYR A 229 16.27 7.37 -13.62
N LYS A 230 16.30 6.77 -12.42
CA LYS A 230 17.52 6.65 -11.62
C LYS A 230 18.59 5.83 -12.35
N ASN A 231 18.21 4.73 -13.00
CA ASN A 231 19.15 3.94 -13.79
C ASN A 231 19.70 4.77 -14.99
N TYR A 232 18.83 5.51 -15.70
CA TYR A 232 19.28 6.40 -16.78
C TYR A 232 20.27 7.49 -16.31
N LYS A 233 20.04 8.11 -15.14
CA LYS A 233 20.97 9.09 -14.56
C LYS A 233 22.31 8.47 -14.17
N ASN A 234 22.31 7.24 -13.64
CA ASN A 234 23.55 6.51 -13.27
C ASN A 234 24.39 6.05 -14.47
N LEU A 235 23.82 5.99 -15.68
CA LEU A 235 24.54 5.62 -16.91
C LEU A 235 25.22 6.81 -17.61
N LYS A 236 25.11 8.02 -17.08
CA LYS A 236 25.54 9.26 -17.75
C LYS A 236 26.48 10.07 -16.88
#